data_AF-A0A370N755-F1
#
_entry.id   AF-A0A370N755-F1
#
_cell.length_a   1.000
_cell.length_b   1.000
_cell.length_c   1.000
_cell.angle_alpha   90.00
_cell.angle_beta   90.00
_cell.angle_gamma   90.00
#
_symmetry.space_group_name_H-M   'P 1'
#
loop_
_entity.id
_entity.type
_entity.pdbx_description
1 polymer ?
#
loop_
_entity_poly.entity_id
_entity_poly.type
_entity_poly.pdbx_seq_one_letter_code
_entity_poly.pdbx_strand_id
1 'polypeptide(L)'
;MSKLTRKTIILAAIEAVAGTDAVPTGALNAILARAVTPNPAAATYASRDVVRPYLGNSEQLPADIHSELDFEVELAGAGMAGHAPKWAPLLLACGFAETLTDGVDAKYRPVSDNPPTLTLYYFLDGIFHKMTSARGTVALDLTAKSIPVLKFKFTSLYNDVVDQALPAGIDYEDFQKPLVVNKANTPNFSFQGVSSPLQALTIDVANAINYQNLVNQESVDLTDRKPAGTATLQLTSVAAKDWWAAVRDAVTGALTITHGKTAGNIVQIDAPRVQASNLSYSDQSGTAMLGLNLTFVPVEGNDELVITVR
;
A
#
# COMPACT_ATOMS: atom_id res chain seq x y z
N MET A 1 28.27 -16.97 -9.25
CA MET A 1 27.04 -17.73 -9.59
C MET A 1 25.94 -16.73 -9.90
N SER A 2 25.00 -17.08 -10.77
CA SER A 2 23.81 -16.25 -11.02
C SER A 2 22.98 -16.11 -9.76
N LYS A 3 22.36 -14.93 -9.56
CA LYS A 3 21.52 -14.64 -8.40
C LYS A 3 20.08 -15.07 -8.69
N LEU A 4 19.45 -15.75 -7.74
CA LEU A 4 18.08 -16.27 -7.89
C LEU A 4 17.06 -15.33 -7.26
N THR A 5 16.18 -14.74 -8.08
CA THR A 5 15.10 -13.85 -7.63
C THR A 5 14.08 -14.55 -6.73
N ARG A 6 13.92 -15.87 -6.86
CA ARG A 6 13.07 -16.69 -5.97
C ARG A 6 13.63 -16.87 -4.56
N LYS A 7 14.90 -16.49 -4.31
CA LYS A 7 15.53 -16.46 -2.98
C LYS A 7 15.55 -15.05 -2.38
N THR A 8 14.56 -14.24 -2.73
CA THR A 8 14.39 -12.90 -2.18
C THR A 8 13.87 -12.97 -0.74
N ILE A 9 14.42 -12.14 0.14
CA ILE A 9 13.91 -11.94 1.51
C ILE A 9 13.72 -10.44 1.74
N ILE A 10 12.57 -10.08 2.29
CA ILE A 10 12.28 -8.71 2.75
C ILE A 10 12.11 -8.73 4.26
N LEU A 11 12.82 -7.84 4.96
CA LEU A 11 12.58 -7.55 6.37
C LEU A 11 12.20 -6.08 6.55
N ALA A 12 11.28 -5.80 7.48
CA ALA A 12 10.76 -4.47 7.73
C ALA A 12 10.69 -4.18 9.25
N ALA A 13 11.34 -3.11 9.68
CA ALA A 13 11.24 -2.61 11.05
C ALA A 13 11.03 -1.10 11.08
N ILE A 14 10.21 -0.62 12.01
CA ILE A 14 9.98 0.81 12.22
C ILE A 14 11.23 1.42 12.85
N GLU A 15 11.62 2.59 12.35
CA GLU A 15 12.75 3.33 12.88
C GLU A 15 12.36 4.10 14.13
N ALA A 16 13.18 4.04 15.18
CA ALA A 16 13.02 4.90 16.34
C ALA A 16 13.36 6.37 16.03
N VAL A 17 14.32 6.57 15.12
CA VAL A 17 14.77 7.87 14.60
C VAL A 17 14.93 7.72 13.10
N ALA A 18 14.33 8.62 12.32
CA ALA A 18 14.37 8.55 10.86
C ALA A 18 15.81 8.48 10.32
N GLY A 19 16.05 7.54 9.41
CA GLY A 19 17.37 7.31 8.80
C GLY A 19 18.35 6.50 9.66
N THR A 20 17.99 6.17 10.90
CA THR A 20 18.78 5.27 11.75
C THR A 20 18.31 3.84 11.57
N ASP A 21 19.24 2.97 11.19
CA ASP A 21 19.00 1.54 10.96
C ASP A 21 18.34 0.86 12.18
N ALA A 22 17.14 0.31 11.97
CA ALA A 22 16.39 -0.41 12.99
C ALA A 22 16.86 -1.86 13.21
N VAL A 23 17.78 -2.35 12.37
CA VAL A 23 18.38 -3.70 12.44
C VAL A 23 17.32 -4.82 12.46
N PRO A 24 16.43 -4.91 11.45
CA PRO A 24 15.41 -5.94 11.38
C PRO A 24 16.00 -7.36 11.35
N THR A 25 15.33 -8.29 12.02
CA THR A 25 15.76 -9.70 12.12
C THR A 25 14.80 -10.63 11.38
N GLY A 26 15.29 -11.79 10.94
CA GLY A 26 14.48 -12.80 10.26
C GLY A 26 13.28 -13.29 11.07
N ALA A 27 13.44 -13.42 12.39
CA ALA A 27 12.43 -13.98 13.28
C ALA A 27 11.30 -12.99 13.63
N LEU A 28 11.58 -11.69 13.63
CA LEU A 28 10.61 -10.69 14.09
C LEU A 28 10.03 -9.83 12.95
N ASN A 29 10.77 -9.69 11.86
CA ASN A 29 10.54 -8.63 10.87
C ASN A 29 10.39 -9.13 9.44
N ALA A 30 10.39 -10.45 9.20
CA ALA A 30 10.25 -10.96 7.86
C ALA A 30 8.86 -10.67 7.28
N ILE A 31 8.82 -10.31 6.00
CA ILE A 31 7.59 -9.97 5.28
C ILE A 31 7.35 -11.01 4.18
N LEU A 32 6.19 -11.66 4.23
CA LEU A 32 5.75 -12.57 3.17
C LEU A 32 5.25 -11.76 1.96
N ALA A 33 6.18 -11.43 1.08
CA ALA A 33 5.92 -10.62 -0.10
C ALA A 33 5.82 -11.44 -1.39
N ARG A 34 5.06 -10.92 -2.36
CA ARG A 34 4.98 -11.40 -3.74
C ARG A 34 5.15 -10.25 -4.72
N ALA A 35 5.45 -10.58 -5.98
CA ALA A 35 5.65 -9.61 -7.06
C ALA A 35 6.64 -8.47 -6.69
N VAL A 36 7.78 -8.84 -6.10
CA VAL A 36 8.82 -7.90 -5.67
C VAL A 36 9.55 -7.30 -6.86
N THR A 37 9.60 -5.97 -6.94
CA THR A 37 10.26 -5.20 -7.99
C THR A 37 11.17 -4.14 -7.36
N PRO A 38 12.47 -4.42 -7.20
CA PRO A 38 13.43 -3.46 -6.65
C PRO A 38 13.90 -2.48 -7.73
N ASN A 39 14.06 -1.21 -7.36
CA ASN A 39 14.79 -0.20 -8.12
C ASN A 39 15.87 0.40 -7.21
N PRO A 40 17.04 -0.26 -7.10
CA PRO A 40 17.99 0.01 -6.02
C PRO A 40 18.72 1.35 -6.16
N ALA A 41 18.80 1.93 -7.36
CA ALA A 41 19.46 3.20 -7.62
C ALA A 41 18.67 3.99 -8.67
N ALA A 42 17.59 4.62 -8.23
CA ALA A 42 16.89 5.64 -8.99
C ALA A 42 17.70 6.93 -8.89
N ALA A 43 18.11 7.50 -10.03
CA ALA A 43 18.97 8.67 -10.06
C ALA A 43 18.63 9.61 -11.22
N THR A 44 18.67 10.90 -10.93
CA THR A 44 18.66 12.00 -11.88
C THR A 44 20.10 12.40 -12.15
N TYR A 45 20.41 12.70 -13.40
CA TYR A 45 21.77 13.02 -13.81
C TYR A 45 21.87 14.43 -14.39
N ALA A 46 22.89 15.17 -14.00
CA ALA A 46 23.27 16.44 -14.60
C ALA A 46 24.31 16.20 -15.71
N SER A 47 24.04 16.69 -16.92
CA SER A 47 25.05 16.68 -18.00
C SER A 47 26.15 17.68 -17.70
N ARG A 48 27.41 17.32 -17.97
CA ARG A 48 28.53 18.27 -17.85
C ARG A 48 28.64 19.26 -19.00
N ASP A 49 27.98 18.99 -20.14
CA ASP A 49 27.96 19.81 -21.36
C ASP A 49 29.32 20.45 -21.73
N VAL A 50 30.39 19.63 -21.67
CA VAL A 50 31.77 20.10 -21.85
C VAL A 50 32.02 20.40 -23.33
N VAL A 51 32.46 21.61 -23.64
CA VAL A 51 32.84 21.99 -25.01
C VAL A 51 34.18 21.35 -25.38
N ARG A 52 34.21 20.63 -26.50
CA ARG A 52 35.38 19.92 -27.03
C ARG A 52 35.57 20.25 -28.52
N PRO A 53 36.79 20.14 -29.08
CA PRO A 53 37.03 20.37 -30.51
C PRO A 53 36.51 19.22 -31.42
N TYR A 54 35.71 18.30 -30.88
CA TYR A 54 35.13 17.16 -31.58
C TYR A 54 33.72 16.87 -31.05
N LEU A 55 32.90 16.21 -31.88
CA LEU A 55 31.51 15.85 -31.56
C LEU A 55 31.46 14.56 -30.73
N GLY A 56 30.60 14.53 -29.71
CA GLY A 56 30.38 13.38 -28.82
C GLY A 56 29.48 13.74 -27.65
N ASN A 57 28.90 12.74 -26.97
CA ASN A 57 28.06 13.00 -25.80
C ASN A 57 28.91 13.39 -24.57
N SER A 58 28.35 14.18 -23.66
CA SER A 58 28.98 14.51 -22.39
C SER A 58 28.73 13.42 -21.35
N GLU A 59 29.65 13.25 -20.42
CA GLU A 59 29.39 12.43 -19.23
C GLU A 59 28.34 13.12 -18.35
N GLN A 60 27.60 12.32 -17.61
CA GLN A 60 26.56 12.78 -16.71
C GLN A 60 26.97 12.44 -15.27
N LEU A 61 26.72 13.36 -14.35
CA LEU A 61 26.99 13.20 -12.93
C LEU A 61 25.68 12.93 -12.19
N PRO A 62 25.63 11.97 -11.26
CA PRO A 62 24.43 11.75 -10.45
C PRO A 62 24.18 12.99 -9.58
N ALA A 63 23.00 13.58 -9.73
CA ALA A 63 22.56 14.76 -8.99
C ALA A 63 21.78 14.35 -7.73
N ASP A 64 21.02 13.27 -7.83
CA ASP A 64 20.23 12.71 -6.73
C ASP A 64 20.25 11.17 -6.88
N ILE A 65 20.25 10.42 -5.77
CA ILE A 65 20.20 8.95 -5.79
C ILE A 65 19.33 8.48 -4.62
N HIS A 66 18.28 7.74 -4.91
CA HIS A 66 17.42 7.08 -3.92
C HIS A 66 17.14 5.64 -4.31
N SER A 67 16.56 4.88 -3.37
CA SER A 67 16.14 3.50 -3.63
C SER A 67 14.62 3.40 -3.58
N GLU A 68 14.05 2.56 -4.45
CA GLU A 68 12.62 2.25 -4.44
C GLU A 68 12.40 0.74 -4.38
N LEU A 69 11.32 0.33 -3.72
CA LEU A 69 10.94 -1.07 -3.59
C LEU A 69 9.43 -1.23 -3.62
N ASP A 70 8.96 -1.94 -4.65
CA ASP A 70 7.56 -2.25 -4.85
C ASP A 70 7.32 -3.73 -4.58
N PHE A 71 6.27 -4.06 -3.84
CA PHE A 71 5.86 -5.45 -3.59
C PHE A 71 4.40 -5.53 -3.13
N GLU A 72 3.81 -6.73 -3.22
CA GLU A 72 2.47 -6.99 -2.70
C GLU A 72 2.53 -7.92 -1.48
N VAL A 73 1.62 -7.71 -0.54
CA VAL A 73 1.37 -8.57 0.62
C VAL A 73 -0.09 -9.00 0.59
N GLU A 74 -0.36 -10.25 0.95
CA GLU A 74 -1.72 -10.77 1.00
C GLU A 74 -2.51 -10.13 2.16
N LEU A 75 -3.74 -9.69 1.89
CA LEU A 75 -4.60 -9.05 2.88
C LEU A 75 -5.28 -10.13 3.74
N ALA A 76 -4.75 -10.34 4.94
CA ALA A 76 -5.33 -11.18 5.99
C ALA A 76 -5.24 -10.47 7.35
N GLY A 77 -6.03 -10.91 8.33
CA GLY A 77 -5.95 -10.36 9.69
C GLY A 77 -4.74 -10.88 10.48
N ALA A 78 -4.76 -10.63 11.79
CA ALA A 78 -3.65 -10.92 12.71
C ALA A 78 -3.66 -12.36 13.27
N GLY A 79 -4.70 -13.15 13.02
CA GLY A 79 -4.88 -14.48 13.60
C GLY A 79 -5.50 -14.48 15.01
N MET A 80 -5.42 -13.36 15.72
CA MET A 80 -6.04 -13.15 17.03
C MET A 80 -6.61 -11.72 17.14
N ALA A 81 -7.80 -11.57 17.72
CA ALA A 81 -8.46 -10.27 17.85
C ALA A 81 -7.68 -9.34 18.79
N GLY A 82 -7.60 -8.05 18.46
CA GLY A 82 -6.83 -7.04 19.20
C GLY A 82 -5.33 -7.02 18.93
N HIS A 83 -4.81 -7.96 18.12
CA HIS A 83 -3.40 -7.98 17.71
C HIS A 83 -3.20 -7.28 16.36
N ALA A 84 -2.01 -6.70 16.19
CA ALA A 84 -1.59 -6.13 14.91
C ALA A 84 -1.25 -7.24 13.90
N PRO A 85 -1.76 -7.20 12.66
CA PRO A 85 -1.31 -8.07 11.57
C PRO A 85 0.16 -7.79 11.21
N LYS A 86 0.85 -8.79 10.65
CA LYS A 86 2.29 -8.65 10.30
C LYS A 86 2.60 -7.62 9.23
N TRP A 87 1.64 -7.22 8.42
CA TRP A 87 1.82 -6.13 7.46
C TRP A 87 1.65 -4.73 8.08
N ALA A 88 1.25 -4.61 9.35
CA ALA A 88 1.00 -3.33 10.02
C ALA A 88 2.19 -2.35 9.96
N PRO A 89 3.45 -2.75 10.19
CA PRO A 89 4.59 -1.83 10.11
C PRO A 89 4.72 -1.14 8.75
N LEU A 90 4.37 -1.85 7.66
CA LEU A 90 4.38 -1.28 6.31
C LEU A 90 3.29 -0.22 6.16
N LEU A 91 2.08 -0.51 6.66
CA LEU A 91 0.97 0.43 6.61
C LEU A 91 1.26 1.71 7.42
N LEU A 92 1.93 1.60 8.56
CA LEU A 92 2.34 2.75 9.38
C LEU A 92 3.30 3.66 8.61
N ALA A 93 4.27 3.09 7.91
CA ALA A 93 5.19 3.83 7.04
C ALA A 93 4.52 4.41 5.77
N CYS A 94 3.27 4.02 5.50
CA CYS A 94 2.40 4.64 4.50
C CYS A 94 1.49 5.74 5.08
N GLY A 95 1.81 6.28 6.26
CA GLY A 95 1.09 7.43 6.80
C GLY A 95 -0.17 7.07 7.59
N PHE A 96 -0.18 5.92 8.26
CA PHE A 96 -1.24 5.51 9.18
C PHE A 96 -0.74 5.48 10.62
N ALA A 97 -1.65 5.64 11.58
CA ALA A 97 -1.44 5.36 12.99
C ALA A 97 -2.29 4.17 13.44
N GLU A 98 -1.70 3.34 14.29
CA GLU A 98 -2.35 2.16 14.88
C GLU A 98 -3.00 2.52 16.21
N THR A 99 -4.16 1.93 16.47
CA THR A 99 -4.80 1.89 17.79
C THR A 99 -5.24 0.46 18.06
N LEU A 100 -4.63 -0.18 19.05
CA LEU A 100 -4.96 -1.53 19.48
C LEU A 100 -5.93 -1.49 20.66
N THR A 101 -7.02 -2.24 20.54
CA THR A 101 -7.96 -2.53 21.61
C THR A 101 -7.84 -4.01 21.92
N ASP A 102 -7.22 -4.36 23.05
CA ASP A 102 -6.94 -5.75 23.43
C ASP A 102 -8.19 -6.64 23.39
N GLY A 103 -8.07 -7.80 22.77
CA GLY A 103 -9.17 -8.75 22.55
C GLY A 103 -10.31 -8.25 21.64
N VAL A 104 -10.23 -7.05 21.07
CA VAL A 104 -11.31 -6.43 20.29
C VAL A 104 -10.90 -6.14 18.86
N ASP A 105 -10.01 -5.17 18.62
CA ASP A 105 -9.66 -4.73 17.28
C ASP A 105 -8.31 -4.00 17.20
N ALA A 106 -7.73 -3.96 16.00
CA ALA A 106 -6.64 -3.09 15.61
C ALA A 106 -7.15 -2.11 14.54
N LYS A 107 -7.08 -0.80 14.80
CA LYS A 107 -7.56 0.25 13.89
C LYS A 107 -6.40 1.04 13.32
N TYR A 108 -6.45 1.25 12.01
CA TYR A 108 -5.49 2.05 11.27
C TYR A 108 -6.21 3.24 10.64
N ARG A 109 -5.80 4.44 11.04
CA ARG A 109 -6.30 5.70 10.49
C ARG A 109 -5.16 6.49 9.87
N PRO A 110 -5.37 7.18 8.75
CA PRO A 110 -4.39 8.09 8.21
C PRO A 110 -3.97 9.13 9.24
N VAL A 111 -2.74 9.62 9.13
CA VAL A 111 -2.21 10.74 9.90
C VAL A 111 -1.54 11.73 8.97
N SER A 112 -1.50 12.99 9.39
CA SER A 112 -0.79 14.06 8.67
C SER A 112 0.58 14.35 9.28
N ASP A 113 0.69 14.18 10.60
CA ASP A 113 1.87 14.59 11.35
C ASP A 113 2.71 13.38 11.78
N ASN A 114 4.02 13.53 11.64
CA ASN A 114 5.03 12.57 12.08
C ASN A 114 4.72 11.10 11.77
N PRO A 115 4.35 10.74 10.51
CA PRO A 115 4.18 9.34 10.19
C PRO A 115 5.51 8.59 10.40
N PRO A 116 5.50 7.37 10.95
CA PRO A 116 6.71 6.60 11.17
C PRO A 116 7.50 6.37 9.87
N THR A 117 8.81 6.16 9.99
CA THR A 117 9.66 5.69 8.89
C THR A 117 10.07 4.25 9.14
N LEU A 118 10.50 3.58 8.07
CA LEU A 118 10.82 2.15 8.09
C LEU A 118 12.26 1.93 7.62
N THR A 119 12.97 1.00 8.25
CA THR A 119 14.13 0.35 7.65
C THR A 119 13.64 -0.90 6.90
N LEU A 120 13.89 -0.93 5.59
CA LEU A 120 13.64 -2.07 4.72
C LEU A 120 14.96 -2.75 4.36
N TYR A 121 15.02 -4.06 4.57
CA TYR A 121 16.11 -4.90 4.12
C TYR A 121 15.62 -5.74 2.96
N TYR A 122 16.27 -5.61 1.81
CA TYR A 122 16.02 -6.44 0.64
C TYR A 122 17.27 -7.29 0.35
N PHE A 123 17.11 -8.61 0.44
CA PHE A 123 18.15 -9.57 0.08
C PHE A 123 17.84 -10.23 -1.26
N LEU A 124 18.79 -10.20 -2.19
CA LEU A 124 18.76 -10.93 -3.45
C LEU A 124 19.90 -11.94 -3.50
N ASP A 125 19.64 -13.15 -3.00
CA ASP A 125 20.57 -14.29 -3.06
C ASP A 125 22.02 -13.93 -2.67
N GLY A 126 22.16 -13.31 -1.50
CA GLY A 126 23.45 -12.89 -0.94
C GLY A 126 23.87 -11.45 -1.29
N ILE A 127 23.10 -10.73 -2.09
CA ILE A 127 23.23 -9.27 -2.26
C ILE A 127 22.27 -8.61 -1.27
N PHE A 128 22.74 -7.62 -0.51
CA PHE A 128 21.98 -6.93 0.50
C PHE A 128 21.83 -5.44 0.17
N HIS A 129 20.56 -5.01 0.14
CA HIS A 129 20.17 -3.63 -0.02
C HIS A 129 19.54 -3.16 1.28
N LYS A 130 20.10 -2.08 1.83
CA LYS A 130 19.59 -1.38 3.00
C LYS A 130 18.85 -0.13 2.56
N MET A 131 17.63 0.04 3.05
CA MET A 131 16.76 1.16 2.73
C MET A 131 16.32 1.80 4.04
N THR A 132 16.90 2.94 4.39
CA THR A 132 16.59 3.69 5.62
C THR A 132 15.71 4.89 5.32
N SER A 133 14.99 5.38 6.33
CA SER A 133 13.99 6.44 6.19
C SER A 133 12.94 6.14 5.10
N ALA A 134 12.57 4.87 4.95
CA ALA A 134 11.62 4.48 3.92
C ALA A 134 10.21 4.98 4.26
N ARG A 135 9.57 5.63 3.30
CA ARG A 135 8.15 6.03 3.32
C ARG A 135 7.48 5.57 2.03
N GLY A 136 6.17 5.33 2.09
CA GLY A 136 5.49 4.74 0.94
C GLY A 136 4.04 5.13 0.77
N THR A 137 3.44 4.57 -0.27
CA THR A 137 2.00 4.52 -0.49
C THR A 137 1.52 3.08 -0.51
N VAL A 138 0.23 2.88 -0.25
CA VAL A 138 -0.42 1.58 -0.29
C VAL A 138 -1.69 1.64 -1.13
N ALA A 139 -1.90 0.61 -1.94
CA ALA A 139 -3.17 0.38 -2.63
C ALA A 139 -3.76 -0.98 -2.26
N LEU A 140 -5.05 -1.01 -1.99
CA LEU A 140 -5.83 -2.21 -1.70
C LEU A 140 -6.53 -2.68 -2.97
N ASP A 141 -6.49 -3.99 -3.21
CA ASP A 141 -7.18 -4.64 -4.32
C ASP A 141 -8.05 -5.78 -3.80
N LEU A 142 -9.37 -5.61 -3.89
CA LEU A 142 -10.38 -6.60 -3.54
C LEU A 142 -11.18 -6.97 -4.79
N THR A 143 -10.57 -7.82 -5.62
CA THR A 143 -11.20 -8.35 -6.83
C THR A 143 -11.82 -9.72 -6.57
N ALA A 144 -13.10 -9.90 -6.94
CA ALA A 144 -13.82 -11.16 -6.78
C ALA A 144 -13.10 -12.31 -7.49
N LYS A 145 -13.08 -13.49 -6.84
CA LYS A 145 -12.35 -14.71 -7.26
C LYS A 145 -10.82 -14.62 -7.16
N SER A 146 -10.27 -13.53 -6.63
CA SER A 146 -8.84 -13.37 -6.36
C SER A 146 -8.56 -13.31 -4.85
N ILE A 147 -7.28 -13.47 -4.50
CA ILE A 147 -6.76 -13.18 -3.16
C ILE A 147 -6.66 -11.66 -3.04
N PRO A 148 -7.23 -11.02 -2.00
CA PRO A 148 -7.07 -9.59 -1.79
C PRO A 148 -5.63 -9.26 -1.41
N VAL A 149 -5.11 -8.14 -1.90
CA VAL A 149 -3.70 -7.75 -1.69
C VAL A 149 -3.56 -6.27 -1.31
N LEU A 150 -2.51 -6.00 -0.53
CA LEU A 150 -1.94 -4.68 -0.29
C LEU A 150 -0.73 -4.52 -1.21
N LYS A 151 -0.75 -3.51 -2.07
CA LYS A 151 0.33 -3.15 -2.99
C LYS A 151 1.09 -1.99 -2.40
N PHE A 152 2.32 -2.22 -1.97
CA PHE A 152 3.18 -1.22 -1.37
C PHE A 152 4.19 -0.69 -2.39
N LYS A 153 4.46 0.61 -2.30
CA LYS A 153 5.55 1.26 -3.01
C LYS A 153 6.30 2.15 -2.04
N PHE A 154 7.58 1.85 -1.83
CA PHE A 154 8.43 2.58 -0.89
C PHE A 154 9.54 3.31 -1.62
N THR A 155 9.83 4.52 -1.15
CA THR A 155 11.02 5.31 -1.48
C THR A 155 11.85 5.46 -0.21
N SER A 156 13.17 5.35 -0.32
CA SER A 156 14.09 5.44 0.82
C SER A 156 15.37 6.17 0.45
N LEU A 157 16.17 6.50 1.46
CA LEU A 157 17.55 6.91 1.24
C LEU A 157 18.36 5.76 0.63
N TYR A 158 19.33 6.11 -0.20
CA TYR A 158 20.27 5.16 -0.77
C TYR A 158 21.30 4.73 0.29
N ASN A 159 21.62 3.44 0.33
CA ASN A 159 22.77 2.92 1.05
C ASN A 159 23.56 2.00 0.10
N ASP A 160 24.87 1.93 0.31
CA ASP A 160 25.73 1.07 -0.50
C ASP A 160 25.29 -0.39 -0.43
N VAL A 161 25.21 -1.00 -1.61
CA VAL A 161 24.86 -2.41 -1.76
C VAL A 161 26.09 -3.25 -1.41
N VAL A 162 25.90 -4.23 -0.51
CA VAL A 162 26.98 -5.11 -0.06
C VAL A 162 26.62 -6.57 -0.27
N ASP A 163 27.63 -7.43 -0.41
CA ASP A 163 27.41 -8.86 -0.28
C ASP A 163 27.25 -9.22 1.20
N GLN A 164 26.14 -9.88 1.54
CA GLN A 164 25.85 -10.33 2.90
C GLN A 164 25.08 -11.65 2.85
N ALA A 165 25.40 -12.56 3.78
CA ALA A 165 24.67 -13.81 3.91
C ALA A 165 23.17 -13.55 4.19
N LEU A 166 22.31 -14.44 3.66
CA LEU A 166 20.88 -14.39 3.96
C LEU A 166 20.66 -14.53 5.48
N PRO A 167 19.72 -13.78 6.07
CA PRO A 167 19.42 -13.89 7.48
C PRO A 167 18.91 -15.30 7.83
N ALA A 168 19.30 -15.79 9.01
CA ALA A 168 18.80 -17.05 9.56
C ALA A 168 17.46 -16.83 10.28
N GLY A 169 16.72 -17.92 10.50
CA GLY A 169 15.50 -17.91 11.31
C GLY A 169 14.37 -17.08 10.71
N ILE A 170 14.21 -17.11 9.38
CA ILE A 170 13.11 -16.42 8.70
C ILE A 170 11.78 -17.04 9.15
N ASP A 171 10.90 -16.20 9.69
CA ASP A 171 9.60 -16.63 10.21
C ASP A 171 8.44 -15.90 9.49
N TYR A 172 7.45 -16.68 9.06
CA TYR A 172 6.23 -16.19 8.43
C TYR A 172 4.96 -16.75 9.11
N GLU A 173 5.06 -17.41 10.26
CA GLU A 173 3.94 -18.14 10.89
C GLU A 173 2.75 -17.24 11.23
N ASP A 174 3.02 -15.97 11.57
CA ASP A 174 1.98 -14.99 11.89
C ASP A 174 1.28 -14.41 10.64
N PHE A 175 1.78 -14.67 9.42
CA PHE A 175 1.03 -14.38 8.19
C PHE A 175 -0.08 -15.41 8.00
N GLN A 176 -1.31 -14.96 8.24
CA GLN A 176 -2.48 -15.81 8.10
C GLN A 176 -2.75 -16.14 6.63
N LYS A 177 -3.16 -17.38 6.36
CA LYS A 177 -3.63 -17.78 5.03
C LYS A 177 -4.82 -16.91 4.61
N PRO A 178 -4.76 -16.20 3.47
CA PRO A 178 -5.84 -15.31 3.08
C PRO A 178 -7.07 -16.09 2.60
N LEU A 179 -8.21 -15.41 2.66
CA LEU A 179 -9.45 -15.89 2.05
C LEU A 179 -9.61 -15.24 0.67
N VAL A 180 -10.13 -15.98 -0.30
CA VAL A 180 -10.45 -15.41 -1.61
C VAL A 180 -11.69 -14.52 -1.50
N VAL A 181 -11.73 -13.42 -2.25
CA VAL A 181 -12.89 -12.51 -2.29
C VAL A 181 -14.06 -13.20 -2.98
N ASN A 182 -15.13 -13.48 -2.24
CA ASN A 182 -16.38 -14.05 -2.73
C ASN A 182 -17.52 -13.79 -1.73
N LYS A 183 -18.76 -14.13 -2.09
CA LYS A 183 -19.94 -13.94 -1.22
C LYS A 183 -19.79 -14.56 0.18
N ALA A 184 -19.14 -15.72 0.29
CA ALA A 184 -18.99 -16.43 1.56
C ALA A 184 -17.89 -15.86 2.46
N ASN A 185 -16.91 -15.16 1.90
CA ASN A 185 -15.77 -14.60 2.62
C ASN A 185 -15.83 -13.07 2.73
N THR A 186 -16.68 -12.41 1.95
CA THR A 186 -16.90 -10.96 1.98
C THR A 186 -18.38 -10.70 2.22
N PRO A 187 -18.87 -10.92 3.46
CA PRO A 187 -20.30 -10.93 3.77
C PRO A 187 -20.96 -9.55 3.66
N ASN A 188 -20.19 -8.47 3.76
CA ASN A 188 -20.72 -7.11 3.75
C ASN A 188 -19.99 -6.25 2.72
N PHE A 189 -20.76 -5.61 1.85
CA PHE A 189 -20.35 -4.49 1.02
C PHE A 189 -21.53 -3.52 0.93
N SER A 190 -21.28 -2.24 1.15
CA SER A 190 -22.26 -1.19 0.93
C SER A 190 -21.56 0.07 0.43
N PHE A 191 -22.14 0.71 -0.58
CA PHE A 191 -21.69 2.01 -1.07
C PHE A 191 -22.87 2.94 -1.25
N GLN A 192 -22.80 4.12 -0.61
CA GLN A 192 -23.87 5.11 -0.53
C GLN A 192 -25.25 4.53 -0.17
N GLY A 193 -25.25 3.58 0.77
CA GLY A 193 -26.45 2.91 1.29
C GLY A 193 -26.95 1.72 0.46
N VAL A 194 -26.23 1.31 -0.58
CA VAL A 194 -26.64 0.23 -1.49
C VAL A 194 -25.68 -0.95 -1.41
N SER A 195 -26.22 -2.16 -1.24
CA SER A 195 -25.46 -3.41 -1.21
C SER A 195 -25.60 -4.19 -2.53
N SER A 196 -24.97 -3.67 -3.59
CA SER A 196 -24.92 -4.36 -4.89
C SER A 196 -23.84 -5.44 -4.93
N PRO A 197 -23.99 -6.51 -5.72
CA PRO A 197 -22.91 -7.45 -6.00
C PRO A 197 -21.66 -6.71 -6.50
N LEU A 198 -20.55 -6.87 -5.79
CA LEU A 198 -19.26 -6.27 -6.09
C LEU A 198 -18.41 -7.23 -6.92
N GLN A 199 -17.88 -6.74 -8.04
CA GLN A 199 -16.88 -7.47 -8.84
C GLN A 199 -15.46 -7.09 -8.43
N ALA A 200 -15.18 -5.80 -8.26
CA ALA A 200 -13.87 -5.32 -7.88
C ALA A 200 -13.98 -4.00 -7.12
N LEU A 201 -13.16 -3.85 -6.09
CA LEU A 201 -12.91 -2.59 -5.39
C LEU A 201 -11.40 -2.40 -5.29
N THR A 202 -10.92 -1.25 -5.76
CA THR A 202 -9.56 -0.79 -5.52
C THR A 202 -9.58 0.51 -4.77
N ILE A 203 -8.65 0.68 -3.83
CA ILE A 203 -8.47 1.90 -3.05
C ILE A 203 -6.98 2.18 -3.00
N ASP A 204 -6.53 3.24 -3.63
CA ASP A 204 -5.17 3.76 -3.53
C ASP A 204 -5.17 4.94 -2.56
N VAL A 205 -4.34 4.85 -1.52
CA VAL A 205 -4.11 5.97 -0.60
C VAL A 205 -3.47 7.14 -1.33
N ALA A 206 -2.68 6.86 -2.37
CA ALA A 206 -2.05 7.83 -3.26
C ALA A 206 -1.29 8.93 -2.49
N ASN A 207 -0.36 8.49 -1.63
CA ASN A 207 0.58 9.40 -0.98
C ASN A 207 1.55 9.99 -2.00
N ALA A 208 1.81 11.29 -1.89
CA ALA A 208 2.91 11.95 -2.58
C ALA A 208 4.19 11.81 -1.75
N ILE A 209 5.03 10.85 -2.14
CA ILE A 209 6.34 10.61 -1.53
C ILE A 209 7.41 11.28 -2.38
N ASN A 210 8.08 12.28 -1.82
CA ASN A 210 9.10 13.06 -2.51
C ASN A 210 10.46 12.82 -1.85
N TYR A 211 11.42 12.35 -2.64
CA TYR A 211 12.82 12.40 -2.25
C TYR A 211 13.36 13.82 -2.49
N GLN A 212 14.05 14.37 -1.51
CA GLN A 212 14.69 15.67 -1.58
C GLN A 212 16.17 15.53 -1.27
N ASN A 213 16.99 16.08 -2.16
CA ASN A 213 18.42 16.21 -1.97
C ASN A 213 18.80 17.69 -2.13
N LEU A 214 18.95 18.37 -0.99
CA LEU A 214 19.25 19.79 -0.88
C LEU A 214 20.59 19.97 -0.14
N VAL A 215 21.22 21.13 -0.30
CA VAL A 215 22.42 21.45 0.48
C VAL A 215 22.08 21.45 1.98
N ASN A 216 22.76 20.60 2.75
CA ASN A 216 22.55 20.33 4.19
C ASN A 216 21.29 19.54 4.58
N GLN A 217 20.51 19.02 3.62
CA GLN A 217 19.33 18.21 3.93
C GLN A 217 19.09 17.15 2.86
N GLU A 218 18.93 15.91 3.31
CA GLU A 218 18.48 14.81 2.48
C GLU A 218 17.32 14.11 3.21
N SER A 219 16.17 13.99 2.56
CA SER A 219 14.96 13.43 3.19
C SER A 219 14.05 12.75 2.19
N VAL A 220 13.23 11.83 2.70
CA VAL A 220 12.07 11.27 2.00
C VAL A 220 10.84 11.73 2.75
N ASP A 221 10.02 12.56 2.12
CA ASP A 221 8.91 13.25 2.76
C ASP A 221 7.56 12.85 2.16
N LEU A 222 6.59 12.58 3.02
CA LEU A 222 5.18 12.44 2.65
C LEU A 222 4.55 13.83 2.73
N THR A 223 4.23 14.43 1.58
CA THR A 223 3.81 15.85 1.52
C THR A 223 2.32 16.04 1.30
N ASP A 224 1.66 15.06 0.71
CA ASP A 224 0.23 15.11 0.35
C ASP A 224 -0.32 13.68 0.25
N ARG A 225 -1.64 13.56 0.31
CA ARG A 225 -2.36 12.30 0.17
C ARG A 225 -3.69 12.56 -0.54
N LYS A 226 -3.96 11.85 -1.64
CA LYS A 226 -5.18 12.03 -2.45
C LYS A 226 -5.89 10.71 -2.72
N PRO A 227 -6.53 10.10 -1.70
CA PRO A 227 -7.00 8.73 -1.85
C PRO A 227 -8.07 8.65 -2.93
N ALA A 228 -7.89 7.68 -3.82
CA ALA A 228 -8.71 7.46 -5.00
C ALA A 228 -8.98 5.96 -5.14
N GLY A 229 -9.99 5.60 -5.90
CA GLY A 229 -10.30 4.20 -6.10
C GLY A 229 -11.19 3.95 -7.29
N THR A 230 -11.49 2.67 -7.51
CA THR A 230 -12.50 2.26 -8.47
C THR A 230 -13.37 1.18 -7.86
N ALA A 231 -14.66 1.21 -8.19
CA ALA A 231 -15.58 0.13 -7.87
C ALA A 231 -16.32 -0.32 -9.13
N THR A 232 -16.40 -1.64 -9.31
CA THR A 232 -17.21 -2.25 -10.35
C THR A 232 -18.32 -3.08 -9.72
N LEU A 233 -19.56 -2.66 -9.91
CA LEU A 233 -20.76 -3.22 -9.30
C LEU A 233 -21.69 -3.77 -10.37
N GLN A 234 -22.51 -4.76 -10.04
CA GLN A 234 -23.61 -5.11 -10.94
C GLN A 234 -24.59 -3.94 -11.06
N LEU A 235 -24.93 -3.55 -12.29
CA LEU A 235 -25.85 -2.44 -12.52
C LEU A 235 -27.26 -2.84 -12.08
N THR A 236 -27.84 -2.05 -11.19
CA THR A 236 -29.23 -2.19 -10.73
C THR A 236 -30.14 -1.19 -11.42
N SER A 237 -31.46 -1.30 -11.19
CA SER A 237 -32.42 -0.32 -11.70
C SER A 237 -32.20 1.07 -11.08
N VAL A 238 -32.59 2.12 -11.81
CA VAL A 238 -32.58 3.51 -11.33
C VAL A 238 -33.40 3.67 -10.04
N ALA A 239 -34.51 2.92 -9.92
CA ALA A 239 -35.36 2.92 -8.74
C ALA A 239 -34.65 2.36 -7.49
N ALA A 240 -33.70 1.44 -7.65
CA ALA A 240 -32.89 0.95 -6.54
C ALA A 240 -31.83 1.99 -6.13
N LYS A 241 -31.16 2.62 -7.11
CA LYS A 241 -30.25 3.75 -6.91
C LYS A 241 -30.04 4.46 -8.23
N ASP A 242 -30.30 5.76 -8.24
CA ASP A 242 -30.00 6.63 -9.38
C ASP A 242 -28.52 7.07 -9.34
N TRP A 243 -27.65 6.25 -9.93
CA TRP A 243 -26.21 6.55 -10.02
C TRP A 243 -25.91 7.75 -10.91
N TRP A 244 -26.76 8.05 -11.90
CA TRP A 244 -26.56 9.18 -12.81
C TRP A 244 -26.84 10.49 -12.10
N ALA A 245 -27.93 10.57 -11.34
CA ALA A 245 -28.20 11.72 -10.47
C ALA A 245 -27.11 11.84 -9.39
N ALA A 246 -26.72 10.73 -8.77
CA ALA A 246 -25.65 10.75 -7.75
C ALA A 246 -24.33 11.31 -8.30
N VAL A 247 -23.92 10.93 -9.51
CA VAL A 247 -22.70 11.44 -10.16
C VAL A 247 -22.88 12.90 -10.61
N ARG A 248 -24.02 13.24 -11.25
CA ARG A 248 -24.30 14.61 -11.72
C ARG A 248 -24.31 15.62 -10.59
N ASP A 249 -24.91 15.24 -9.46
CA ASP A 249 -25.13 16.13 -8.31
C ASP A 249 -24.02 15.98 -7.26
N ALA A 250 -22.93 15.25 -7.59
CA ALA A 250 -21.77 15.01 -6.72
C ALA A 250 -22.12 14.48 -5.32
N VAL A 251 -23.10 13.57 -5.26
CA VAL A 251 -23.56 12.96 -4.00
C VAL A 251 -22.42 12.15 -3.38
N THR A 252 -22.18 12.38 -2.09
CA THR A 252 -21.26 11.61 -1.28
C THR A 252 -22.00 10.66 -0.35
N GLY A 253 -21.41 9.52 -0.02
CA GLY A 253 -21.93 8.63 1.01
C GLY A 253 -20.89 7.62 1.48
N ALA A 254 -21.22 6.88 2.53
CA ALA A 254 -20.28 5.93 3.11
C ALA A 254 -20.00 4.74 2.19
N LEU A 255 -18.76 4.25 2.23
CA LEU A 255 -18.35 2.96 1.70
C LEU A 255 -17.93 2.07 2.87
N THR A 256 -18.44 0.86 2.92
CA THR A 256 -18.00 -0.16 3.88
C THR A 256 -17.86 -1.50 3.20
N ILE A 257 -16.79 -2.22 3.53
CA ILE A 257 -16.58 -3.60 3.11
C ILE A 257 -15.98 -4.39 4.26
N THR A 258 -16.49 -5.60 4.47
CA THR A 258 -15.95 -6.53 5.47
C THR A 258 -15.55 -7.81 4.76
N HIS A 259 -14.29 -8.18 4.91
CA HIS A 259 -13.71 -9.42 4.41
C HIS A 259 -13.20 -10.26 5.58
N GLY A 260 -13.53 -11.55 5.61
CA GLY A 260 -13.26 -12.44 6.73
C GLY A 260 -14.52 -12.93 7.43
N LYS A 261 -14.33 -13.91 8.33
CA LYS A 261 -15.42 -14.60 9.05
C LYS A 261 -15.12 -14.85 10.52
N THR A 262 -13.87 -15.16 10.82
CA THR A 262 -13.41 -15.51 12.17
C THR A 262 -12.78 -14.29 12.80
N ALA A 263 -13.09 -14.02 14.07
CA ALA A 263 -12.37 -13.01 14.84
C ALA A 263 -10.85 -13.27 14.81
N GLY A 264 -10.07 -12.21 14.77
CA GLY A 264 -8.65 -12.16 14.46
C GLY A 264 -8.32 -12.20 12.97
N ASN A 265 -9.27 -12.55 12.09
CA ASN A 265 -9.05 -12.66 10.65
C ASN A 265 -10.12 -11.92 9.81
N ILE A 266 -10.77 -10.92 10.39
CA ILE A 266 -11.66 -10.00 9.69
C ILE A 266 -10.91 -8.71 9.42
N VAL A 267 -10.90 -8.29 8.15
CA VAL A 267 -10.47 -6.96 7.73
C VAL A 267 -11.70 -6.19 7.25
N GLN A 268 -11.94 -5.05 7.88
CA GLN A 268 -13.01 -4.13 7.54
C GLN A 268 -12.41 -2.82 7.06
N ILE A 269 -12.96 -2.27 5.98
CA ILE A 269 -12.59 -0.96 5.46
C ILE A 269 -13.84 -0.09 5.51
N ASP A 270 -13.71 1.07 6.16
CA ASP A 270 -14.75 2.07 6.27
C ASP A 270 -14.24 3.40 5.73
N ALA A 271 -15.04 4.04 4.89
CA ALA A 271 -14.81 5.40 4.43
C ALA A 271 -16.13 6.17 4.55
N PRO A 272 -16.23 7.17 5.44
CA PRO A 272 -17.51 7.79 5.79
C PRO A 272 -18.09 8.62 4.65
N ARG A 273 -17.25 9.19 3.78
CA ARG A 273 -17.67 10.10 2.71
C ARG A 273 -16.88 9.86 1.43
N VAL A 274 -17.50 9.12 0.52
CA VAL A 274 -16.95 8.77 -0.79
C VAL A 274 -17.86 9.27 -1.90
N GLN A 275 -17.27 9.96 -2.86
CA GLN A 275 -17.93 10.46 -4.07
C GLN A 275 -17.71 9.49 -5.23
N ALA A 276 -18.77 9.23 -6.01
CA ALA A 276 -18.66 8.53 -7.28
C ALA A 276 -18.51 9.52 -8.45
N SER A 277 -17.68 9.17 -9.43
CA SER A 277 -17.53 9.91 -10.68
C SER A 277 -17.27 8.97 -11.85
N ASN A 278 -17.21 9.51 -13.07
CA ASN A 278 -16.81 8.81 -14.30
C ASN A 278 -17.50 7.44 -14.48
N LEU A 279 -18.83 7.48 -14.57
CA LEU A 279 -19.65 6.28 -14.79
C LEU A 279 -19.31 5.61 -16.12
N SER A 280 -19.09 4.30 -16.08
CA SER A 280 -18.87 3.48 -17.27
C SER A 280 -19.66 2.17 -17.19
N TYR A 281 -19.96 1.58 -18.35
CA TYR A 281 -20.55 0.24 -18.43
C TYR A 281 -19.52 -0.77 -18.93
N SER A 282 -19.59 -1.97 -18.39
CA SER A 282 -18.89 -3.13 -18.92
C SER A 282 -19.81 -4.35 -18.92
N ASP A 283 -19.51 -5.33 -19.76
CA ASP A 283 -20.20 -6.62 -19.74
C ASP A 283 -19.41 -7.64 -18.92
N GLN A 284 -20.11 -8.38 -18.07
CA GLN A 284 -19.57 -9.58 -17.47
C GLN A 284 -20.53 -10.74 -17.69
N SER A 285 -20.21 -11.59 -18.66
CA SER A 285 -20.99 -12.80 -18.98
C SER A 285 -22.45 -12.49 -19.30
N GLY A 286 -22.71 -11.42 -20.05
CA GLY A 286 -24.06 -10.98 -20.41
C GLY A 286 -24.77 -10.16 -19.32
N THR A 287 -24.11 -9.87 -18.19
CA THR A 287 -24.63 -8.99 -17.15
C THR A 287 -23.97 -7.61 -17.25
N ALA A 288 -24.78 -6.56 -17.28
CA ALA A 288 -24.29 -5.19 -17.26
C ALA A 288 -23.68 -4.84 -15.89
N MET A 289 -22.44 -4.37 -15.93
CA MET A 289 -21.68 -3.89 -14.79
C MET A 289 -21.54 -2.37 -14.88
N LEU A 290 -21.44 -1.75 -13.72
CA LEU A 290 -21.29 -0.33 -13.49
C LEU A 290 -19.90 -0.07 -12.91
N GLY A 291 -19.03 0.57 -13.68
CA GLY A 291 -17.75 1.09 -13.21
C GLY A 291 -17.88 2.52 -12.70
N LEU A 292 -17.30 2.78 -11.53
CA LEU A 292 -17.28 4.09 -10.88
C LEU A 292 -15.86 4.41 -10.43
N ASN A 293 -15.42 5.65 -10.68
CA ASN A 293 -14.26 6.21 -10.00
C ASN A 293 -14.70 6.72 -8.62
N LEU A 294 -13.85 6.52 -7.62
CA LEU A 294 -14.11 6.88 -6.24
C LEU A 294 -13.12 7.96 -5.79
N THR A 295 -13.65 8.98 -5.13
CA THR A 295 -12.85 10.00 -4.42
C THR A 295 -13.22 9.94 -2.95
N PHE A 296 -12.23 9.72 -2.08
CA PHE A 296 -12.41 9.63 -0.64
C PHE A 296 -12.18 11.02 -0.04
N VAL A 297 -13.14 11.50 0.76
CA VAL A 297 -13.13 12.85 1.31
C VAL A 297 -13.22 12.76 2.83
N PRO A 298 -12.39 13.47 3.59
CA PRO A 298 -12.51 13.51 5.04
C PRO A 298 -13.82 14.19 5.46
N VAL A 299 -14.33 13.79 6.61
CA VAL A 299 -15.44 14.45 7.32
C VAL A 299 -14.87 15.26 8.48
N GLU A 300 -14.12 14.61 9.36
CA GLU A 300 -13.46 15.22 10.51
C GLU A 300 -11.99 14.78 10.63
N GLY A 301 -11.06 15.67 10.26
CA GLY A 301 -9.63 15.39 10.34
C GLY A 301 -9.16 14.37 9.30
N ASN A 302 -8.50 13.30 9.77
CA ASN A 302 -7.90 12.23 8.95
C ASN A 302 -8.76 10.95 8.98
N ASP A 303 -10.06 11.08 8.73
CA ASP A 303 -11.04 9.99 8.80
C ASP A 303 -11.53 9.49 7.44
N GLU A 304 -10.89 9.89 6.34
CA GLU A 304 -11.32 9.56 4.99
C GLU A 304 -11.27 8.05 4.67
N LEU A 305 -10.47 7.29 5.42
CA LEU A 305 -10.34 5.84 5.32
C LEU A 305 -9.96 5.25 6.68
N VAL A 306 -10.60 4.16 7.10
CA VAL A 306 -10.23 3.41 8.30
C VAL A 306 -10.14 1.94 7.94
N ILE A 307 -9.01 1.30 8.28
CA ILE A 307 -8.84 -0.14 8.16
C ILE A 307 -8.90 -0.72 9.58
N THR A 308 -9.82 -1.65 9.82
CA THR A 308 -9.98 -2.33 11.11
C THR A 308 -9.73 -3.81 10.94
N VAL A 309 -8.85 -4.37 11.76
CA VAL A 309 -8.61 -5.82 11.86
C VAL A 309 -9.19 -6.33 13.17
N ARG A 310 -10.04 -7.35 13.11
CA ARG A 310 -10.74 -7.91 14.28
C ARG A 310 -11.06 -9.38 14.15
#